data_AF-K3VZJ4-F1
#
_entry.id   AF-K3VZJ4-F1
#
_cell.length_a   1.000
_cell.length_b   1.000
_cell.length_c   1.000
_cell.angle_alpha   90.00
_cell.angle_beta   90.00
_cell.angle_gamma   90.00
#
_symmetry.space_group_name_H-M   'P 1'
#
loop_
_entity.id
_entity.type
_entity.pdbx_description
1 polymer ?
#
loop_
_entity_poly.entity_id
_entity_poly.type
_entity_poly.pdbx_seq_one_letter_code
_entity_poly.pdbx_strand_id
1 'polypeptide(L)'
;MRSAFLLSTFGFSVFTTIHGFEFTGPSSTEKLDLTQPITITWNATSGSIDEPKARRLQLWFLALTEGEKDQSGWELASNLSLSEGSYEWDPETIVKGIEDKNTSLSSDAVHNFGARLLDNAGSILATVESDKYALKGGDFIANDGSKGVQTGLYTALTMAVVAGVITSRGII
;
A
#
# COMPACT_ATOMS: atom_id res chain seq x y z
N MET A 1 -3.56 -40.01 18.93
CA MET A 1 -2.92 -38.70 18.69
C MET A 1 -3.39 -38.23 17.33
N ARG A 2 -4.31 -37.28 17.26
CA ARG A 2 -4.79 -36.69 16.00
C ARG A 2 -4.20 -35.29 15.93
N SER A 3 -3.11 -35.14 15.17
CA SER A 3 -2.55 -33.82 14.86
C SER A 3 -3.45 -33.15 13.84
N ALA A 4 -4.12 -32.07 14.23
CA ALA A 4 -4.79 -31.17 13.31
C ALA A 4 -3.72 -30.24 12.73
N PHE A 5 -3.49 -30.33 11.42
CA PHE A 5 -2.79 -29.28 10.68
C PHE A 5 -3.69 -28.04 10.67
N LEU A 6 -3.28 -27.00 11.38
CA LEU A 6 -3.88 -25.68 11.24
C LEU A 6 -3.44 -25.12 9.88
N LEU A 7 -4.31 -25.22 8.87
CA LEU A 7 -4.18 -24.40 7.67
C LEU A 7 -4.46 -22.95 8.10
N SER A 8 -3.41 -22.17 8.31
CA SER A 8 -3.52 -20.71 8.36
C SER A 8 -4.08 -20.23 7.04
N THR A 9 -5.35 -19.88 7.04
CA THR A 9 -6.02 -19.31 5.87
C THR A 9 -5.50 -17.88 5.77
N PHE A 10 -4.50 -17.65 4.92
CA PHE A 10 -4.07 -16.29 4.58
C PHE A 10 -5.27 -15.59 3.92
N GLY A 11 -5.91 -14.69 4.66
CA GLY A 11 -7.05 -13.91 4.19
C GLY A 11 -6.58 -12.87 3.19
N PHE A 12 -6.39 -13.26 1.94
CA PHE A 12 -6.17 -12.31 0.85
C PHE A 12 -7.46 -11.52 0.61
N SER A 13 -7.38 -10.17 0.67
CA SER A 13 -8.51 -9.28 0.40
C SER A 13 -8.24 -8.40 -0.81
N VAL A 14 -9.32 -8.20 -1.57
CA VAL A 14 -9.62 -7.26 -2.67
C VAL A 14 -8.50 -7.01 -3.69
N PHE A 15 -8.77 -7.49 -4.90
CA PHE A 15 -7.95 -7.32 -6.09
C PHE A 15 -8.20 -5.96 -6.73
N THR A 16 -7.15 -5.20 -7.03
CA THR A 16 -7.22 -4.08 -7.96
C THR A 16 -6.58 -4.51 -9.28
N THR A 17 -7.31 -4.28 -10.37
CA THR A 17 -6.98 -4.84 -11.69
C THR A 17 -6.86 -3.74 -12.72
N ILE A 18 -5.75 -3.75 -13.44
CA ILE A 18 -5.68 -3.21 -14.81
C ILE A 18 -5.67 -4.41 -15.75
N HIS A 19 -6.18 -4.29 -16.98
CA HIS A 19 -6.30 -5.41 -17.90
C HIS A 19 -5.02 -6.27 -17.93
N GLY A 20 -5.05 -7.47 -17.33
CA GLY A 20 -3.92 -8.40 -17.28
C GLY A 20 -2.97 -8.29 -16.08
N PHE A 21 -3.07 -7.31 -15.18
CA PHE A 21 -2.24 -7.23 -13.97
C PHE A 21 -3.11 -7.11 -12.73
N GLU A 22 -2.88 -8.01 -11.78
CA GLU A 22 -3.56 -8.08 -10.51
C GLU A 22 -2.54 -7.81 -9.41
N PHE A 23 -2.87 -6.85 -8.56
CA PHE A 23 -2.06 -6.50 -7.40
C PHE A 23 -2.87 -6.77 -6.13
N THR A 24 -2.27 -7.48 -5.19
CA THR A 24 -2.91 -7.83 -3.92
C THR A 24 -2.01 -7.41 -2.77
N GLY A 25 -2.50 -6.45 -1.98
CA GLY A 25 -1.90 -6.07 -0.71
C GLY A 25 -2.35 -6.99 0.44
N PRO A 26 -1.91 -6.72 1.68
CA PRO A 26 -2.46 -7.35 2.87
C PRO A 26 -3.96 -7.05 3.00
N SER A 27 -4.67 -7.78 3.87
CA SER A 27 -6.10 -7.53 4.11
C SER A 27 -6.35 -6.11 4.62
N SER A 28 -7.24 -5.39 3.96
CA SER A 28 -7.72 -4.06 4.38
C SER A 28 -8.82 -4.12 5.44
N THR A 29 -9.30 -5.32 5.78
CA THR A 29 -10.35 -5.52 6.81
C THR A 29 -9.83 -5.30 8.22
N GLU A 30 -8.51 -5.44 8.40
CA GLU A 30 -7.81 -5.18 9.65
C GLU A 30 -6.89 -3.98 9.49
N LYS A 31 -6.55 -3.34 10.61
CA LYS A 31 -5.56 -2.27 10.62
C LYS A 31 -4.19 -2.84 10.25
N LEU A 32 -3.47 -2.16 9.37
CA LEU A 32 -2.12 -2.52 8.97
C LEU A 32 -1.17 -2.33 10.15
N ASP A 33 -0.47 -3.40 10.51
CA ASP A 33 0.51 -3.44 11.60
C ASP A 33 1.93 -3.33 11.01
N LEU A 34 2.57 -2.18 11.20
CA LEU A 34 3.92 -1.92 10.70
C LEU A 34 5.01 -2.48 11.62
N THR A 35 4.66 -3.18 12.71
CA THR A 35 5.64 -3.82 13.61
C THR A 35 6.03 -5.24 13.18
N GLN A 36 5.43 -5.74 12.10
CA GLN A 36 5.64 -7.07 11.57
C GLN A 36 5.87 -7.03 10.05
N PRO A 37 6.52 -8.06 9.47
CA PRO A 37 6.65 -8.18 8.03
C PRO A 37 5.29 -8.22 7.33
N ILE A 38 5.21 -7.59 6.16
CA ILE A 38 4.00 -7.49 5.34
C ILE A 38 4.25 -8.15 4.00
N THR A 39 3.41 -9.12 3.65
CA THR A 39 3.44 -9.79 2.35
C THR A 39 2.60 -9.03 1.32
N ILE A 40 3.21 -8.78 0.15
CA ILE A 40 2.59 -8.18 -1.02
C ILE A 40 2.69 -9.18 -2.16
N THR A 41 1.62 -9.41 -2.90
CA THR A 41 1.61 -10.34 -4.04
C THR A 41 1.08 -9.68 -5.29
N TRP A 42 1.47 -10.23 -6.44
CA TRP A 42 0.98 -9.79 -7.74
C TRP A 42 0.91 -10.97 -8.70
N ASN A 43 0.05 -10.82 -9.70
CA ASN A 43 -0.06 -11.76 -10.79
C ASN A 43 -0.32 -11.02 -12.09
N ALA A 44 0.43 -11.36 -13.14
CA ALA A 44 0.01 -11.03 -14.48
C ALA A 44 -1.04 -12.07 -14.91
N THR A 45 -2.32 -11.73 -14.81
CA THR A 45 -3.36 -12.50 -15.48
C THR A 45 -3.05 -12.48 -16.99
N SER A 46 -3.25 -13.60 -17.68
CA SER A 46 -2.91 -13.77 -19.11
C SER A 46 -3.68 -12.86 -20.10
N GLY A 47 -4.27 -11.77 -19.61
CA GLY A 47 -4.82 -10.69 -20.41
C GLY A 47 -3.72 -9.71 -20.84
N SER A 48 -3.99 -8.98 -21.93
CA SER A 48 -3.06 -8.02 -22.49
C SER A 48 -2.92 -6.78 -21.58
N ILE A 49 -1.92 -6.76 -20.69
CA ILE A 49 -1.45 -5.53 -20.03
C ILE A 49 -0.73 -4.67 -21.05
N ASP A 50 -1.45 -4.11 -22.02
CA ASP A 50 -0.86 -3.33 -23.10
C ASP A 50 0.47 -3.97 -23.57
N GLU A 51 0.44 -5.31 -23.64
CA GLU A 51 1.58 -6.12 -23.98
C GLU A 51 1.86 -5.72 -25.43
N PRO A 52 2.98 -4.99 -25.64
CA PRO A 52 4.27 -5.38 -25.12
C PRO A 52 5.08 -4.25 -24.47
N LYS A 53 4.53 -3.28 -23.70
CA LYS A 53 5.35 -2.15 -23.20
C LYS A 53 5.90 -2.29 -21.78
N ALA A 54 5.15 -2.86 -20.85
CA ALA A 54 5.64 -3.06 -19.49
C ALA A 54 6.74 -4.13 -19.46
N ARG A 55 7.77 -3.89 -18.64
CA ARG A 55 8.97 -4.75 -18.54
C ARG A 55 9.40 -5.00 -17.12
N ARG A 56 9.08 -4.10 -16.18
CA ARG A 56 9.51 -4.19 -14.78
C ARG A 56 8.40 -3.72 -13.86
N LEU A 57 8.35 -4.30 -12.68
CA LEU A 57 7.51 -3.88 -11.58
C LEU A 57 8.34 -3.16 -10.52
N GLN A 58 7.76 -2.12 -9.95
CA GLN A 58 8.28 -1.41 -8.79
C GLN A 58 7.17 -1.30 -7.73
N LEU A 59 7.49 -1.68 -6.50
CA LEU A 59 6.57 -1.66 -5.36
C LEU A 59 6.82 -0.43 -4.49
N TRP A 60 5.74 0.16 -4.01
CA TRP A 60 5.75 1.36 -3.18
C TRP A 60 4.78 1.23 -2.01
N PHE A 61 5.14 1.89 -0.90
CA PHE A 61 4.22 2.22 0.17
C PHE A 61 3.95 3.73 0.14
N LEU A 62 2.68 4.11 0.18
CA LEU A 62 2.22 5.49 0.17
C LEU A 62 1.51 5.73 1.51
N ALA A 63 2.02 6.67 2.29
CA ALA A 63 1.48 6.96 3.62
C ALA A 63 1.34 8.45 3.87
N LEU A 64 0.27 8.83 4.56
CA LEU A 64 0.05 10.20 4.99
C LEU A 64 0.69 10.41 6.36
N THR A 65 1.63 11.35 6.43
CA THR A 65 2.20 11.82 7.69
C THR A 65 1.22 12.76 8.39
N GLU A 66 1.15 12.73 9.72
CA GLU A 66 0.29 13.64 10.50
C GLU A 66 0.64 15.11 10.23
N GLY A 67 -0.39 15.93 10.04
CA GLY A 67 -0.25 17.35 9.72
C GLY A 67 0.06 17.66 8.25
N GLU A 68 0.39 16.66 7.45
CA GLU A 68 0.60 16.81 6.01
C GLU A 68 -0.72 16.69 5.23
N LYS A 69 -0.75 17.28 4.03
CA LYS A 69 -1.89 17.18 3.11
C LYS A 69 -1.71 16.11 2.04
N ASP A 70 -0.45 15.79 1.75
CA ASP A 70 -0.06 14.89 0.67
C ASP A 70 0.63 13.64 1.23
N GLN A 71 0.42 12.51 0.57
CA GLN A 71 1.10 11.27 0.94
C GLN A 71 2.60 11.34 0.58
N SER A 72 3.42 10.81 1.48
CA SER A 72 4.81 10.47 1.18
C SER A 72 4.88 9.05 0.61
N GLY A 73 5.82 8.82 -0.30
CA GLY A 73 6.05 7.53 -0.93
C GLY A 73 7.42 6.97 -0.61
N TRP A 74 7.47 5.68 -0.31
CA TRP A 74 8.71 4.92 -0.14
C TRP A 74 8.75 3.75 -1.12
N GLU A 75 9.86 3.63 -1.85
CA GLU A 75 10.12 2.45 -2.68
C GLU A 75 10.40 1.26 -1.76
N LEU A 76 9.69 0.16 -1.99
CA LEU A 76 9.89 -1.10 -1.28
C LEU A 76 10.84 -2.02 -2.06
N ALA A 77 10.61 -2.11 -3.37
CA ALA A 77 11.42 -2.92 -4.28
C ALA A 77 11.28 -2.41 -5.72
N SER A 78 12.30 -2.63 -6.54
CA SER A 78 12.32 -2.25 -7.95
C SER A 78 12.89 -3.36 -8.82
N ASN A 79 12.67 -3.24 -10.14
CA ASN A 79 13.12 -4.19 -11.15
C ASN A 79 12.59 -5.63 -10.96
N LEU A 80 11.41 -5.76 -10.37
CA LEU A 80 10.73 -7.04 -10.20
C LEU A 80 10.15 -7.54 -11.52
N SER A 81 10.02 -8.86 -11.65
CA SER A 81 9.33 -9.49 -12.77
C SER A 81 7.84 -9.16 -12.74
N LEU A 82 7.23 -9.06 -13.93
CA LEU A 82 5.77 -8.94 -14.07
C LEU A 82 5.04 -10.28 -13.88
N SER A 83 5.76 -11.41 -13.97
CA SER A 83 5.20 -12.73 -13.66
C SER A 83 4.69 -12.79 -12.22
N GLU A 84 3.79 -13.74 -11.94
CA GLU A 84 3.33 -14.03 -10.59
C GLU A 84 4.48 -14.02 -9.57
N GLY A 85 4.26 -13.33 -8.46
CA GLY A 85 5.29 -13.11 -7.46
C GLY A 85 4.74 -12.66 -6.11
N SER A 86 5.64 -12.70 -5.13
CA SER A 86 5.41 -12.29 -3.76
C SER A 86 6.65 -11.57 -3.25
N TYR A 87 6.45 -10.56 -2.41
CA TYR A 87 7.48 -9.80 -1.73
C TYR A 87 7.11 -9.65 -0.25
N GLU A 88 8.02 -10.04 0.62
CA GLU A 88 7.90 -9.79 2.06
C GLU A 88 8.68 -8.53 2.39
N TRP A 89 7.96 -7.50 2.84
CA TRP A 89 8.51 -6.21 3.22
C TRP A 89 8.68 -6.14 4.73
N ASP A 90 9.88 -5.72 5.18
CA ASP A 90 10.13 -5.32 6.57
C ASP A 90 10.00 -3.79 6.73
N PRO A 91 9.01 -3.30 7.50
CA PRO A 91 8.80 -1.86 7.68
C PRO A 91 9.85 -1.15 8.55
N GLU A 92 10.72 -1.87 9.27
CA GLU A 92 11.61 -1.32 10.31
C GLU A 92 12.37 -0.08 9.82
N THR A 93 12.93 -0.13 8.62
CA THR A 93 13.74 0.99 8.07
C THR A 93 12.91 2.24 7.81
N ILE A 94 11.68 2.08 7.31
CA ILE A 94 10.79 3.21 7.01
C ILE A 94 10.22 3.79 8.30
N VAL A 95 9.80 2.92 9.23
CA VAL A 95 9.30 3.32 10.56
C VAL A 95 10.38 4.10 11.31
N LYS A 96 11.60 3.58 11.38
CA LYS A 96 12.73 4.27 12.00
C LYS A 96 13.01 5.63 11.36
N GLY A 97 12.95 5.72 10.03
CA GLY A 97 13.15 6.99 9.32
C GLY A 97 12.06 8.04 9.58
N ILE A 98 10.86 7.60 9.97
CA ILE A 98 9.74 8.45 10.40
C ILE A 98 9.99 8.91 11.86
N GLU A 99 10.36 7.98 12.74
CA GLU A 99 10.69 8.26 14.14
C GLU A 99 11.88 9.24 14.28
N ASP A 100 12.97 9.01 13.52
CA ASP A 100 14.16 9.86 13.53
C ASP A 100 13.86 11.32 13.11
N LYS A 101 12.74 11.55 12.39
CA LYS A 101 12.26 12.87 11.99
C LYS A 101 11.28 13.49 12.99
N ASN A 102 11.03 12.84 14.12
CA ASN A 102 10.00 13.22 15.09
C ASN A 102 8.63 13.45 14.42
N THR A 103 8.27 12.57 13.48
CA THR A 103 6.99 12.63 12.79
C THR A 103 6.25 11.31 12.96
N SER A 104 4.97 11.28 12.59
CA SER A 104 4.11 10.11 12.78
C SER A 104 3.19 9.95 11.59
N LEU A 105 2.78 8.72 11.31
CA LEU A 105 1.80 8.46 10.26
C LEU A 105 0.39 8.65 10.80
N SER A 106 -0.50 9.21 9.98
CA SER A 106 -1.92 9.30 10.30
C SER A 106 -2.47 7.92 10.68
N SER A 107 -3.36 7.86 11.67
CA SER A 107 -4.03 6.60 12.01
C SER A 107 -5.20 6.26 11.06
N ASP A 108 -5.56 7.17 10.16
CA ASP A 108 -6.71 7.07 9.27
C ASP A 108 -6.50 6.06 8.13
N ALA A 109 -7.61 5.65 7.51
CA ALA A 109 -7.63 4.76 6.34
C ALA A 109 -7.19 5.49 5.06
N VAL A 110 -5.94 5.93 5.02
CA VAL A 110 -5.39 6.78 3.96
C VAL A 110 -4.09 6.25 3.37
N HIS A 111 -3.56 5.13 3.86
CA HIS A 111 -2.28 4.57 3.38
C HIS A 111 -2.54 3.45 2.39
N ASN A 112 -1.67 3.23 1.41
CA ASN A 112 -1.85 2.18 0.42
C ASN A 112 -0.52 1.67 -0.12
N PHE A 113 -0.55 0.46 -0.68
CA PHE A 113 0.55 -0.08 -1.47
C PHE A 113 0.30 0.23 -2.95
N GLY A 114 1.38 0.41 -3.69
CA GLY A 114 1.34 0.66 -5.12
C GLY A 114 2.27 -0.26 -5.90
N ALA A 115 1.78 -0.79 -7.01
CA ALA A 115 2.54 -1.46 -8.04
C ALA A 115 2.65 -0.53 -9.26
N ARG A 116 3.86 -0.08 -9.58
CA ARG A 116 4.16 0.71 -10.77
C ARG A 116 4.71 -0.19 -11.85
N LEU A 117 4.05 -0.20 -13.00
CA LEU A 117 4.50 -0.89 -14.19
C LEU A 117 5.41 0.05 -15.00
N LEU A 118 6.64 -0.40 -15.25
CA LEU A 118 7.67 0.40 -15.90
C LEU A 118 8.03 -0.17 -17.27
N ASP A 119 8.41 0.70 -18.21
CA ASP A 119 9.06 0.30 -19.45
C ASP A 119 10.56 -0.01 -19.26
N ASN A 120 11.28 -0.28 -20.35
CA ASN A 120 12.73 -0.55 -20.30
C ASN A 120 13.58 0.67 -19.88
N ALA A 121 13.09 1.89 -20.12
CA ALA A 121 13.74 3.13 -19.73
C ALA A 121 13.45 3.53 -18.27
N GLY A 122 12.53 2.82 -17.61
CA GLY A 122 12.08 3.12 -16.25
C GLY A 122 10.92 4.11 -16.19
N SER A 123 10.30 4.44 -17.33
CA SER A 123 9.12 5.30 -17.35
C SER A 123 7.91 4.57 -16.79
N ILE A 124 7.15 5.22 -15.92
CA ILE A 124 5.91 4.67 -15.37
C ILE A 124 4.85 4.66 -16.48
N LEU A 125 4.37 3.47 -16.82
CA LEU A 125 3.29 3.25 -17.78
C LEU A 125 1.93 3.22 -17.09
N ALA A 126 1.87 2.59 -15.93
CA ALA A 126 0.66 2.45 -15.13
C ALA A 126 1.01 2.32 -13.65
N THR A 127 0.05 2.71 -12.79
CA THR A 127 0.09 2.46 -11.35
C THR A 127 -1.18 1.73 -10.96
N VAL A 128 -1.02 0.65 -10.21
CA VAL A 128 -2.10 -0.12 -9.60
C VAL A 128 -1.93 0.01 -8.09
N GLU A 129 -2.95 0.47 -7.40
CA GLU A 129 -2.90 0.69 -5.96
C GLU A 129 -3.79 -0.32 -5.25
N SER A 130 -3.38 -0.76 -4.07
CA SER A 130 -4.24 -1.56 -3.19
C SER A 130 -5.39 -0.73 -2.63
N ASP A 131 -6.26 -1.38 -1.87
CA ASP A 131 -7.11 -0.70 -0.90
C ASP A 131 -6.32 0.21 0.04
N LYS A 132 -7.05 1.13 0.68
CA LYS A 132 -6.50 1.99 1.72
C LYS A 132 -6.56 1.29 3.08
N TYR A 133 -5.51 1.45 3.86
CA TYR A 133 -5.31 0.89 5.18
C TYR A 133 -5.33 1.98 6.23
N ALA A 134 -6.00 1.70 7.35
CA ALA A 134 -5.74 2.38 8.61
C ALA A 134 -4.58 1.69 9.33
N LEU A 135 -3.78 2.43 10.10
CA LEU A 135 -2.65 1.85 10.83
C LEU A 135 -3.04 1.42 12.24
N LYS A 136 -2.45 0.31 12.68
CA LYS A 136 -2.49 -0.13 14.07
C LYS A 136 -1.38 0.58 14.83
N GLY A 137 -1.72 1.14 15.99
CA GLY A 137 -0.76 1.88 16.82
C GLY A 137 -0.27 3.16 16.15
N GLY A 138 -1.17 4.09 15.82
CA GLY A 138 -0.81 5.43 15.33
C GLY A 138 0.09 6.24 16.28
N ASP A 139 0.36 5.71 17.47
CA ASP A 139 1.36 6.18 18.41
C ASP A 139 2.77 5.72 17.99
N PHE A 140 3.23 6.06 16.78
CA PHE A 140 4.68 6.06 16.45
C PHE A 140 5.40 7.27 17.09
N ILE A 141 4.82 7.83 18.16
CA ILE A 141 5.28 9.05 18.81
C ILE A 141 6.49 8.74 19.69
N ALA A 142 7.58 9.44 19.36
CA ALA A 142 8.73 9.66 20.21
C ALA A 142 8.28 10.03 21.63
N ASN A 143 8.51 9.12 22.57
CA ASN A 143 8.49 9.42 23.98
C ASN A 143 9.71 10.29 24.31
N ASP A 144 9.61 11.60 24.10
CA ASP A 144 10.50 12.57 24.72
C ASP A 144 9.71 13.80 25.21
N GLY A 145 9.35 13.74 26.49
CA GLY A 145 9.30 14.92 27.35
C GLY A 145 8.16 15.93 27.14
N SER A 146 7.10 15.73 27.95
CA SER A 146 6.35 16.76 28.70
C SER A 146 4.85 16.94 28.38
N LYS A 147 4.06 16.45 29.36
CA LYS A 147 2.78 16.97 29.85
C LYS A 147 1.59 17.10 28.87
N GLY A 148 0.64 16.18 29.01
CA GLY A 148 -0.79 16.55 28.98
C GLY A 148 -1.75 15.54 28.37
N VAL A 149 -2.34 14.69 29.22
CA VAL A 149 -3.75 14.23 29.20
C VAL A 149 -4.31 13.58 27.92
N GLN A 150 -4.56 12.26 28.02
CA GLN A 150 -5.51 11.49 27.21
C GLN A 150 -6.90 12.14 27.13
N THR A 151 -7.54 12.16 25.95
CA THR A 151 -8.90 11.59 25.77
C THR A 151 -9.27 11.51 24.29
N GLY A 152 -9.73 10.34 23.84
CA GLY A 152 -10.02 10.04 22.43
C GLY A 152 -11.29 10.70 21.89
N LEU A 153 -11.63 10.38 20.64
CA LEU A 153 -13.00 10.31 20.11
C LEU A 153 -12.93 9.60 18.73
N TYR A 154 -13.72 8.53 18.60
CA TYR A 154 -13.95 7.82 17.34
C TYR A 154 -14.87 8.66 16.45
N THR A 155 -14.49 8.91 15.21
CA THR A 155 -15.39 9.50 14.19
C THR A 155 -15.34 8.71 12.89
N ALA A 156 -16.53 8.47 12.34
CA ALA A 156 -16.87 7.46 11.35
C ALA A 156 -16.32 7.73 9.94
N LEU A 157 -15.97 6.64 9.24
CA LEU A 157 -15.61 6.63 7.82
C LEU A 157 -16.78 7.07 6.93
N THR A 158 -16.55 8.07 6.08
CA THR A 158 -17.28 8.25 4.82
C THR A 158 -16.38 7.85 3.66
N MET A 159 -16.63 6.69 3.05
CA MET A 159 -15.94 6.25 1.83
C MET A 159 -16.51 6.99 0.62
N ALA A 160 -15.71 7.82 -0.03
CA ALA A 160 -16.02 8.41 -1.34
C ALA A 160 -15.24 7.64 -2.42
N VAL A 161 -15.96 6.85 -3.23
CA VAL A 161 -15.41 6.25 -4.46
C VAL A 161 -15.49 7.30 -5.56
N VAL A 162 -14.36 7.88 -5.96
CA VAL A 162 -14.30 8.77 -7.13
C VAL A 162 -13.81 7.96 -8.33
N ALA A 163 -14.76 7.51 -9.15
CA ALA A 163 -14.47 7.01 -10.50
C ALA A 163 -14.31 8.22 -11.44
N GLY A 164 -13.08 8.58 -11.77
CA GLY A 164 -12.78 9.64 -12.73
C GLY A 164 -12.87 9.14 -14.17
N VAL A 165 -13.98 9.40 -14.86
CA VAL A 165 -14.08 9.29 -16.32
C VAL A 165 -13.38 10.50 -16.95
N ILE A 166 -12.27 10.28 -17.65
CA ILE A 166 -11.64 11.30 -18.49
C ILE A 166 -12.38 11.31 -19.84
N THR A 167 -13.33 12.24 -20.02
CA THR A 167 -13.82 12.57 -21.37
C THR A 167 -12.89 13.59 -22.02
N SER A 168 -12.12 13.19 -23.03
CA SER A 168 -11.44 14.11 -23.92
C SER A 168 -12.48 14.90 -24.71
N ARG A 169 -12.46 16.23 -24.62
CA ARG A 169 -13.08 17.10 -25.63
C ARG A 169 -11.99 17.88 -26.32
N GLY A 170 -11.75 17.51 -27.59
CA GLY A 170 -11.04 18.33 -28.55
C GLY A 170 -11.82 19.61 -28.81
N ILE A 171 -11.09 20.67 -29.17
CA ILE A 171 -11.64 21.90 -29.71
C ILE A 171 -10.84 22.23 -30.97
N ILE A 172 -11.62 22.47 -32.03
CA ILE A 172 -11.25 22.94 -33.38
C ILE A 172 -10.72 24.38 -33.30
#